data_AF-A0A2D7PHJ4-F1
#
_entry.id   AF-A0A2D7PHJ4-F1
#
_cell.length_a   1.000
_cell.length_b   1.000
_cell.length_c   1.000
_cell.angle_alpha   90.00
_cell.angle_beta   90.00
_cell.angle_gamma   90.00
#
_symmetry.space_group_name_H-M   'P 1'
#
loop_
_entity.id
_entity.type
_entity.pdbx_description
1 polymer ?
#
loop_
_entity_poly.entity_id
_entity_poly.type
_entity_poly.pdbx_seq_one_letter_code
_entity_poly.pdbx_strand_id
1 'polypeptide(L)'
;MNFYSEMFNMKLPNGEGLFNTLEVKLACDECLKGDHPERCVHMTDEIPPWKSVAKFDMIKAIYGNKTDLLQRESMGLVTEDMQSVFKAKYIDVLYNSSAYSLTKEPSFVFICCDPNGGGSSDMALLSLVIEYNKVVIVGMDSSPAKGHEQIEKLLTAHIEALRRHNRFRESWFIFIPENNLGHEADHMAFMLRPYRKVYTLTEKGGVIGVCTTAVRKELYAMETVKYLCQESIKFYENLIVANPGGDTNEKKRVMDDFREQLMTFKRIIVHPQVSPIF
;
A
#
# COMPACT_ATOMS: atom_id res chain seq x y z
N MET A 1 4.43 -13.86 14.56
CA MET A 1 4.11 -14.67 15.75
C MET A 1 5.41 -14.95 16.50
N ASN A 2 5.55 -14.37 17.70
CA ASN A 2 6.74 -14.49 18.54
C ASN A 2 6.61 -15.72 19.46
N PHE A 3 7.70 -16.47 19.64
CA PHE A 3 7.75 -17.71 20.43
C PHE A 3 7.26 -17.51 21.88
N TYR A 4 7.51 -16.33 22.45
CA TYR A 4 7.04 -15.98 23.80
C TYR A 4 5.52 -15.79 23.90
N SER A 5 4.84 -15.44 22.81
CA SER A 5 3.39 -15.27 22.80
C SER A 5 2.66 -16.61 22.77
N GLU A 6 3.28 -17.67 22.23
CA GLU A 6 2.72 -19.02 22.26
C GLU A 6 2.74 -19.60 23.69
N MET A 7 3.76 -19.28 24.48
CA MET A 7 3.89 -19.79 25.86
C MET A 7 2.73 -19.37 26.78
N PHE A 8 2.11 -18.21 26.54
CA PHE A 8 0.94 -17.75 27.30
C PHE A 8 -0.32 -18.58 27.05
N ASN A 9 -0.42 -19.22 25.89
CA ASN A 9 -1.59 -19.99 25.48
C ASN A 9 -1.34 -21.52 25.51
N MET A 10 -0.12 -21.96 25.86
CA MET A 10 0.21 -23.38 25.96
C MET A 10 -0.49 -24.01 27.16
N LYS A 11 -1.24 -25.07 26.89
CA LYS A 11 -1.96 -25.85 27.90
C LYS A 11 -1.44 -27.27 27.97
N LEU A 12 -1.41 -27.83 29.18
CA LEU A 12 -1.20 -29.25 29.43
C LEU A 12 -2.41 -30.07 28.94
N PRO A 13 -2.28 -31.39 28.75
CA PRO A 13 -3.38 -32.26 28.32
C PRO A 13 -4.60 -32.28 29.25
N ASN A 14 -4.43 -31.85 30.51
CA ASN A 14 -5.49 -31.69 31.51
C ASN A 14 -6.20 -30.31 31.41
N GLY A 15 -5.79 -29.42 30.50
CA GLY A 15 -6.38 -28.12 30.26
C GLY A 15 -5.79 -26.96 31.08
N GLU A 16 -4.86 -27.22 32.00
CA GLU A 16 -4.18 -26.18 32.79
C GLU A 16 -3.06 -25.50 31.98
N GLY A 17 -2.82 -24.21 32.24
CA GLY A 17 -1.74 -23.47 31.58
C GLY A 17 -0.38 -24.07 31.93
N LEU A 18 0.48 -24.27 30.92
CA LEU A 18 1.83 -24.81 31.10
C LEU A 18 2.73 -23.89 31.94
N PHE A 19 2.45 -22.58 31.91
CA PHE A 19 3.13 -21.56 32.70
C PHE A 19 2.13 -20.74 33.50
N ASN A 20 2.48 -20.42 34.74
CA ASN A 20 1.70 -19.49 35.55
C ASN A 20 1.93 -18.06 35.02
N THR A 21 0.92 -17.51 34.35
CA THR A 21 1.01 -16.24 33.64
C THR A 21 0.33 -15.14 34.44
N LEU A 22 1.07 -14.08 34.78
CA LEU A 22 0.53 -12.86 35.36
C LEU A 22 0.54 -11.77 34.28
N GLU A 23 -0.65 -11.47 33.75
CA GLU A 23 -0.83 -10.40 32.75
C GLU A 23 -1.25 -9.12 33.47
N VAL A 24 -0.38 -8.12 33.51
CA VAL A 24 -0.68 -6.82 34.12
C VAL A 24 -1.14 -5.85 33.04
N LYS A 25 -2.45 -5.60 32.98
CA LYS A 25 -3.07 -4.64 32.05
C LYS A 25 -3.32 -3.31 32.74
N LEU A 26 -3.11 -2.21 32.02
CA LEU A 26 -3.34 -0.84 32.52
C LEU A 26 -4.69 -0.24 32.10
N ALA A 27 -5.51 -1.01 31.39
CA ALA A 27 -6.87 -0.65 31.03
C ALA A 27 -7.80 -1.77 31.50
N CYS A 28 -8.94 -1.41 32.09
CA CYS A 28 -9.93 -2.41 32.49
C CYS A 28 -10.57 -3.04 31.25
N ASP A 29 -11.09 -4.26 31.40
CA ASP A 29 -11.69 -5.02 30.30
C ASP A 29 -12.90 -4.32 29.67
N GLU A 30 -13.56 -3.41 30.40
CA GLU A 30 -14.64 -2.56 29.87
C GLU A 30 -14.11 -1.44 28.97
N CYS A 31 -13.04 -0.74 29.39
CA CYS A 31 -12.43 0.31 28.57
C CYS A 31 -11.69 -0.24 27.35
N LEU A 32 -11.21 -1.49 27.41
CA LEU A 32 -10.64 -2.23 26.28
C LEU A 32 -11.65 -2.51 25.16
N LYS A 33 -12.95 -2.58 25.48
CA LYS A 33 -14.02 -2.79 24.51
C LYS A 33 -14.64 -1.49 23.98
N GLY A 34 -14.21 -0.34 24.50
CA GLY A 34 -14.66 0.98 24.06
C GLY A 34 -13.74 1.61 23.01
N ASP A 35 -14.15 2.77 22.50
CA ASP A 35 -13.43 3.46 21.40
C ASP A 35 -12.13 4.15 21.83
N HIS A 36 -11.91 4.36 23.14
CA HIS A 36 -10.77 5.10 23.69
C HIS A 36 -10.12 4.42 24.91
N PRO A 37 -9.55 3.21 24.76
CA PRO A 37 -8.86 2.49 25.85
C PRO A 37 -7.67 3.26 26.43
N GLU A 38 -7.06 4.16 25.66
CA GLU A 38 -5.92 5.01 26.05
C GLU A 38 -6.24 6.07 27.11
N ARG A 39 -7.54 6.29 27.39
CA ARG A 39 -8.03 7.25 28.39
C ARG A 39 -8.56 6.59 29.66
N CYS A 40 -8.34 5.30 29.85
CA CYS A 40 -8.80 4.57 31.02
C CYS A 40 -8.12 5.10 32.31
N VAL A 41 -8.89 5.77 33.16
CA VAL A 41 -8.47 6.27 34.49
C VAL A 41 -8.85 5.31 35.63
N HIS A 42 -9.45 4.16 35.32
CA HIS A 42 -10.01 3.25 36.33
C HIS A 42 -8.98 2.31 36.96
N MET A 43 -7.82 2.12 36.32
CA MET A 43 -6.72 1.25 36.81
C MET A 43 -5.53 2.04 37.37
N THR A 44 -5.73 3.34 37.68
CA THR A 44 -4.63 4.24 38.10
C THR A 44 -4.02 3.85 39.44
N ASP A 45 -4.80 3.18 40.30
CA ASP A 45 -4.36 2.72 41.63
C ASP A 45 -3.54 1.41 41.58
N GLU A 46 -3.60 0.67 40.47
CA GLU A 46 -2.78 -0.54 40.25
C GLU A 46 -1.42 -0.23 39.61
N ILE A 47 -1.14 1.06 39.34
CA ILE A 47 0.15 1.50 38.80
C ILE A 47 1.21 1.38 39.91
N PRO A 48 2.25 0.55 39.74
CA PRO A 48 3.24 0.36 40.79
C PRO A 48 3.96 1.67 41.13
N PRO A 49 4.36 1.89 42.40
CA PRO A 49 4.91 3.18 42.89
C PRO A 49 6.13 3.70 42.13
N TRP A 50 6.86 2.81 41.44
CA TRP A 50 8.06 3.15 40.65
C TRP A 50 7.76 3.71 39.26
N LYS A 51 6.50 3.67 38.78
CA LYS A 51 6.09 4.14 37.44
C LYS A 51 5.19 5.38 37.59
N SER A 52 5.80 6.55 37.84
CA SER A 52 5.05 7.79 38.08
C SER A 52 4.32 8.30 36.83
N VAL A 53 3.08 8.79 37.02
CA VAL A 53 2.23 9.40 35.99
C VAL A 53 2.98 10.51 35.22
N ALA A 54 3.78 11.31 35.94
CA ALA A 54 4.60 12.37 35.34
C ALA A 54 5.67 11.86 34.36
N LYS A 55 6.25 10.68 34.59
CA LYS A 55 7.16 10.04 33.62
C LYS A 55 6.39 9.51 32.41
N PHE A 56 5.17 9.05 32.60
CA PHE A 56 4.32 8.53 31.52
C PHE A 56 3.90 9.65 30.54
N ASP A 57 3.53 10.83 31.04
CA ASP A 57 3.22 11.98 30.20
C ASP A 57 4.45 12.55 29.49
N MET A 58 5.61 12.51 30.15
CA MET A 58 6.88 12.88 29.52
C MET A 58 7.26 11.90 28.39
N ILE A 59 7.02 10.60 28.57
CA ILE A 59 7.21 9.57 27.53
C ILE A 59 6.22 9.80 26.37
N LYS A 60 4.94 10.09 26.63
CA LYS A 60 3.97 10.47 25.58
C LYS A 60 4.46 11.66 24.74
N ALA A 61 5.03 12.68 25.38
CA ALA A 61 5.61 13.83 24.68
C ALA A 61 6.84 13.47 23.82
N ILE A 62 7.66 12.50 24.25
CA ILE A 62 8.84 12.01 23.51
C ILE A 62 8.44 11.17 22.28
N TYR A 63 7.39 10.36 22.37
CA TYR A 63 6.92 9.53 21.24
C TYR A 63 6.10 10.32 20.20
N GLY A 64 5.60 11.52 20.55
CA GLY A 64 4.93 12.43 19.62
C GLY A 64 3.78 11.75 18.87
N ASN A 65 3.81 11.79 17.52
CA ASN A 65 2.81 11.17 16.65
C ASN A 65 2.97 9.66 16.46
N LYS A 66 3.98 9.00 17.07
CA LYS A 66 4.21 7.55 16.95
C LYS A 66 3.44 6.78 18.02
N THR A 67 2.11 6.90 17.98
CA THR A 67 1.15 6.27 18.91
C THR A 67 1.34 4.77 19.04
N ASP A 68 1.71 4.11 17.94
CA ASP A 68 1.83 2.65 17.86
C ASP A 68 3.01 2.09 18.69
N LEU A 69 4.11 2.84 18.79
CA LEU A 69 5.28 2.44 19.59
C LEU A 69 5.04 2.65 21.09
N LEU A 70 4.35 3.74 21.44
CA LEU A 70 3.95 4.06 22.81
C LEU A 70 3.01 2.98 23.38
N GLN A 71 2.01 2.55 22.61
CA GLN A 71 1.07 1.51 23.01
C GLN A 71 1.77 0.17 23.27
N ARG A 72 2.79 -0.14 22.47
CA ARG A 72 3.54 -1.39 22.56
C ARG A 72 4.49 -1.45 23.76
N GLU A 73 5.27 -0.39 23.97
CA GLU A 73 6.33 -0.39 25.00
C GLU A 73 5.84 0.08 26.38
N SER A 74 4.88 1.02 26.41
CA SER A 74 4.46 1.63 27.68
C SER A 74 3.16 1.04 28.24
N MET A 75 2.24 0.57 27.38
CA MET A 75 0.92 0.05 27.77
C MET A 75 0.80 -1.47 27.80
N GLY A 76 1.84 -2.21 27.35
CA GLY A 76 1.84 -3.68 27.39
C GLY A 76 0.81 -4.34 26.47
N LEU A 77 0.22 -3.59 25.55
CA LEU A 77 -0.73 -4.11 24.58
C LEU A 77 0.03 -4.93 23.54
N VAL A 78 -0.25 -6.24 23.49
CA VAL A 78 0.13 -7.09 22.36
C VAL A 78 -0.79 -6.72 21.20
N THR A 79 -0.43 -5.68 20.45
CA THR A 79 -1.09 -5.42 19.17
C THR A 79 -0.79 -6.60 18.25
N GLU A 80 -1.85 -7.21 17.71
CA GLU A 80 -1.75 -8.27 16.71
C GLU A 80 -0.77 -7.82 15.61
N ASP A 81 0.21 -8.67 15.34
CA ASP A 81 1.39 -8.43 14.52
C ASP A 81 1.19 -7.38 13.41
N MET A 82 2.04 -6.34 13.39
CA MET A 82 2.32 -5.54 12.19
C MET A 82 2.83 -6.48 11.07
N GLN A 83 1.92 -7.07 10.30
CA GLN A 83 2.25 -7.78 9.07
C GLN A 83 1.89 -6.88 7.91
N SER A 84 2.85 -6.03 7.52
CA SER A 84 2.85 -5.52 6.15
C SER A 84 2.73 -6.71 5.20
N VAL A 85 1.87 -6.60 4.20
CA VAL A 85 1.62 -7.68 3.23
C VAL A 85 2.92 -8.00 2.47
N PHE A 86 3.73 -6.98 2.22
CA PHE A 86 5.01 -7.09 1.54
C PHE A 86 6.15 -7.15 2.58
N LYS A 87 6.84 -8.29 2.64
CA LYS A 87 7.95 -8.44 3.60
C LYS A 87 9.13 -7.54 3.18
N ALA A 88 9.63 -6.74 4.12
CA ALA A 88 10.74 -5.80 3.93
C ALA A 88 11.93 -6.40 3.15
N LYS A 89 12.33 -7.63 3.49
CA LYS A 89 13.44 -8.31 2.80
C LYS A 89 13.26 -8.41 1.27
N TYR A 90 12.04 -8.58 0.76
CA TYR A 90 11.78 -8.70 -0.68
C TYR A 90 11.69 -7.31 -1.34
N ILE A 91 11.24 -6.30 -0.59
CA ILE A 91 11.29 -4.90 -1.03
C ILE A 91 12.75 -4.46 -1.16
N ASP A 92 13.59 -4.77 -0.17
CA ASP A 92 15.02 -4.48 -0.23
C ASP A 92 15.70 -5.18 -1.41
N VAL A 93 15.34 -6.44 -1.70
CA VAL A 93 15.83 -7.14 -2.91
C VAL A 93 15.38 -6.44 -4.19
N LEU A 94 14.12 -6.00 -4.30
CA LEU A 94 13.64 -5.25 -5.46
C LEU A 94 14.48 -3.99 -5.70
N TYR A 95 14.70 -3.18 -4.65
CA TYR A 95 15.41 -1.90 -4.74
C TYR A 95 16.93 -2.03 -4.89
N ASN A 96 17.53 -3.08 -4.32
CA ASN A 96 18.98 -3.31 -4.40
C ASN A 96 19.38 -4.17 -5.60
N SER A 97 18.43 -4.81 -6.28
CA SER A 97 18.72 -5.60 -7.48
C SER A 97 19.12 -4.70 -8.66
N SER A 98 19.95 -5.24 -9.54
CA SER A 98 20.34 -4.52 -10.76
C SER A 98 19.11 -4.17 -11.59
N ALA A 99 19.12 -2.95 -12.14
CA ALA A 99 18.07 -2.54 -13.05
C ALA A 99 18.04 -3.46 -14.27
N TYR A 100 16.84 -3.75 -14.75
CA TYR A 100 16.62 -4.67 -15.84
C TYR A 100 16.76 -3.97 -17.19
N SER A 101 17.56 -4.55 -18.08
CA SER A 101 17.64 -4.13 -19.48
C SER A 101 16.77 -5.03 -20.34
N LEU A 102 15.88 -4.42 -21.12
CA LEU A 102 14.97 -5.15 -22.02
C LEU A 102 15.76 -5.75 -23.17
N THR A 103 15.55 -7.04 -23.41
CA THR A 103 16.21 -7.74 -24.51
C THR A 103 15.51 -7.45 -25.83
N LYS A 104 14.17 -7.36 -25.81
CA LYS A 104 13.31 -7.13 -26.98
C LYS A 104 12.50 -5.86 -26.82
N GLU A 105 12.06 -5.31 -27.94
CA GLU A 105 11.04 -4.26 -27.94
C GLU A 105 9.70 -4.87 -27.51
N PRO A 106 9.06 -4.37 -26.44
CA PRO A 106 7.80 -4.94 -25.97
C PRO A 106 6.70 -4.67 -26.97
N SER A 107 5.87 -5.66 -27.26
CA SER A 107 4.67 -5.44 -28.07
C SER A 107 3.58 -4.69 -27.30
N PHE A 108 3.56 -4.82 -25.97
CA PHE A 108 2.56 -4.25 -25.08
C PHE A 108 3.21 -3.60 -23.85
N VAL A 109 2.70 -2.42 -23.50
CA VAL A 109 2.97 -1.73 -22.23
C VAL A 109 1.64 -1.61 -21.50
N PHE A 110 1.56 -2.14 -20.29
CA PHE A 110 0.37 -2.05 -19.45
C PHE A 110 0.51 -0.83 -18.55
N ILE A 111 -0.50 0.03 -18.54
CA ILE A 111 -0.48 1.31 -17.84
C ILE A 111 -1.66 1.33 -16.88
N CYS A 112 -1.38 1.15 -15.60
CA CYS A 112 -2.38 1.22 -14.55
C CYS A 112 -2.50 2.65 -14.03
N CYS A 113 -3.72 3.11 -13.80
CA CYS A 113 -4.00 4.43 -13.25
C CYS A 113 -4.95 4.33 -12.07
N ASP A 114 -4.54 4.87 -10.93
CA ASP A 114 -5.41 5.09 -9.78
C ASP A 114 -5.75 6.58 -9.71
N PRO A 115 -6.99 6.99 -10.08
CA PRO A 115 -7.39 8.39 -10.07
C PRO A 115 -7.57 8.92 -8.65
N ASN A 116 -7.40 10.23 -8.49
CA ASN A 116 -7.64 10.86 -7.20
C ASN A 116 -9.16 10.93 -6.90
N GLY A 117 -9.57 10.41 -5.74
CA GLY A 117 -10.97 10.45 -5.26
C GLY A 117 -11.42 11.77 -4.63
N GLY A 118 -10.75 12.89 -4.92
CA GLY A 118 -11.09 14.22 -4.39
C GLY A 118 -10.57 14.48 -2.97
N GLY A 119 -9.73 13.61 -2.43
CA GLY A 119 -9.09 13.74 -1.11
C GLY A 119 -7.70 14.37 -1.18
N SER A 120 -6.89 14.13 -0.14
CA SER A 120 -5.46 14.43 -0.14
C SER A 120 -4.62 13.34 -0.83
N SER A 121 -5.27 12.35 -1.46
CA SER A 121 -4.58 11.30 -2.21
C SER A 121 -3.98 11.88 -3.48
N ASP A 122 -2.86 11.34 -3.92
CA ASP A 122 -2.35 11.59 -5.26
C ASP A 122 -3.05 10.69 -6.27
N MET A 123 -3.11 11.14 -7.52
CA MET A 123 -3.31 10.28 -8.68
C MET A 123 -1.99 9.58 -8.98
N ALA A 124 -2.02 8.27 -9.21
CA ALA A 124 -0.84 7.47 -9.48
C ALA A 124 -0.92 6.72 -10.82
N LEU A 125 0.19 6.70 -11.55
CA LEU A 125 0.38 5.97 -12.80
C LEU A 125 1.55 5.01 -12.66
N LEU A 126 1.34 3.76 -13.08
CA LEU A 126 2.38 2.75 -13.13
C LEU A 126 2.34 2.04 -14.48
N SER A 127 3.45 2.08 -15.20
CA SER A 127 3.64 1.40 -16.47
C SER A 127 4.57 0.20 -16.33
N LEU A 128 4.14 -0.94 -16.84
CA LEU A 128 4.90 -2.18 -16.80
C LEU A 128 4.90 -2.93 -18.13
N VAL A 129 5.92 -3.76 -18.32
CA VAL A 129 6.02 -4.72 -19.42
C VAL A 129 6.34 -6.10 -18.87
N ILE A 130 6.02 -7.14 -19.63
CA ILE A 130 6.30 -8.52 -19.26
C ILE A 130 7.34 -9.08 -20.23
N GLU A 131 8.50 -9.47 -19.73
CA GLU A 131 9.57 -10.09 -20.53
C GLU A 131 10.21 -11.26 -19.77
N TYR A 132 10.30 -12.44 -20.39
CA TYR A 132 10.87 -13.66 -19.79
C TYR A 132 10.35 -13.95 -18.38
N ASN A 133 9.02 -13.89 -18.19
CA ASN A 133 8.32 -14.06 -16.90
C ASN A 133 8.69 -13.03 -15.82
N LYS A 134 9.36 -11.92 -16.19
CA LYS A 134 9.60 -10.78 -15.31
C LYS A 134 8.57 -9.69 -15.58
N VAL A 135 8.08 -9.10 -14.51
CA VAL A 135 7.28 -7.87 -14.53
C VAL A 135 8.26 -6.71 -14.36
N VAL A 136 8.45 -5.94 -15.42
CA VAL A 136 9.42 -4.85 -15.44
C VAL A 136 8.65 -3.53 -15.38
N ILE A 137 8.85 -2.77 -14.30
CA ILE A 137 8.30 -1.43 -14.13
C ILE A 137 9.12 -0.48 -14.99
N VAL A 138 8.48 0.11 -16.02
CA VAL A 138 9.12 0.95 -17.03
C VAL A 138 8.82 2.44 -16.86
N GLY A 139 7.72 2.77 -16.18
CA GLY A 139 7.42 4.16 -15.84
C GLY A 139 6.54 4.30 -14.61
N MET A 140 6.70 5.41 -13.90
CA MET A 140 5.97 5.70 -12.67
C MET A 140 5.77 7.21 -12.55
N ASP A 141 4.57 7.64 -12.18
CA ASP A 141 4.27 9.05 -11.92
C ASP A 141 3.21 9.18 -10.83
N SER A 142 3.31 10.20 -9.98
CA SER A 142 2.33 10.50 -8.93
C SER A 142 2.18 12.00 -8.77
N SER A 143 0.95 12.50 -8.65
CA SER A 143 0.71 13.93 -8.44
C SER A 143 -0.61 14.18 -7.69
N PRO A 144 -0.70 15.23 -6.85
CA PRO A 144 -1.94 15.66 -6.22
C PRO A 144 -2.86 16.36 -7.24
N ALA A 145 -3.15 15.70 -8.35
CA ALA A 145 -4.03 16.20 -9.39
C ALA A 145 -5.46 16.26 -8.84
N LYS A 146 -6.00 17.48 -8.70
CA LYS A 146 -7.34 17.74 -8.14
C LYS A 146 -8.38 18.11 -9.19
N GLY A 147 -7.96 18.35 -10.42
CA GLY A 147 -8.83 18.76 -11.52
C GLY A 147 -8.50 18.07 -12.83
N HIS A 148 -9.50 18.02 -13.72
CA HIS A 148 -9.43 17.38 -15.03
C HIS A 148 -8.21 17.80 -15.85
N GLU A 149 -7.85 19.08 -15.86
CA GLU A 149 -6.67 19.57 -16.61
C GLU A 149 -5.35 19.02 -16.05
N GLN A 150 -5.24 18.87 -14.73
CA GLN A 150 -4.05 18.31 -14.09
C GLN A 150 -3.94 16.80 -14.33
N ILE A 151 -5.07 16.09 -14.28
CA ILE A 151 -5.18 14.67 -14.64
C ILE A 151 -4.75 14.49 -16.10
N GLU A 152 -5.31 15.28 -17.01
CA GLU A 152 -4.98 15.22 -18.44
C GLU A 152 -3.50 15.51 -18.67
N LYS A 153 -2.94 16.56 -18.08
CA LYS A 153 -1.52 16.90 -18.19
C LYS A 153 -0.61 15.78 -17.71
N LEU A 154 -0.89 15.20 -16.55
CA LEU A 154 -0.09 14.10 -16.01
C LEU A 154 -0.16 12.86 -16.90
N LEU A 155 -1.38 12.48 -17.28
CA LEU A 155 -1.66 11.30 -18.08
C LEU A 155 -1.03 11.40 -19.48
N THR A 156 -1.24 12.53 -20.17
CA THR A 156 -0.69 12.75 -21.51
C THR A 156 0.84 12.84 -21.48
N ALA A 157 1.43 13.53 -20.50
CA ALA A 157 2.88 13.58 -20.33
C ALA A 157 3.51 12.19 -20.12
N HIS A 158 2.86 11.33 -19.33
CA HIS A 158 3.30 9.95 -19.13
C HIS A 158 3.29 9.15 -20.44
N ILE A 159 2.17 9.19 -21.17
CA ILE A 159 2.02 8.50 -22.46
C ILE A 159 3.05 9.01 -23.47
N GLU A 160 3.27 10.32 -23.55
CA GLU A 160 4.22 10.94 -24.47
C GLU A 160 5.67 10.61 -24.12
N ALA A 161 6.01 10.57 -22.83
CA ALA A 161 7.34 10.18 -22.40
C ALA A 161 7.65 8.72 -22.77
N LEU A 162 6.70 7.80 -22.51
CA LEU A 162 6.81 6.41 -22.98
C LEU A 162 6.96 6.36 -24.50
N ARG A 163 6.10 7.08 -25.24
CA ARG A 163 6.09 7.06 -26.72
C ARG A 163 7.35 7.64 -27.35
N ARG A 164 8.01 8.61 -26.70
CA ARG A 164 9.30 9.17 -27.13
C ARG A 164 10.45 8.19 -26.93
N HIS A 165 10.33 7.27 -25.99
CA HIS A 165 11.36 6.27 -25.73
C HIS A 165 11.42 5.24 -26.87
N ASN A 166 12.62 5.02 -27.42
CA ASN A 166 12.82 4.18 -28.61
C ASN A 166 12.23 2.76 -28.47
N ARG A 167 12.38 2.13 -27.29
CA ARG A 167 11.87 0.78 -27.00
C ARG A 167 10.34 0.67 -26.99
N PHE A 168 9.61 1.75 -26.71
CA PHE A 168 8.16 1.69 -26.49
C PHE A 168 7.35 2.44 -27.57
N ARG A 169 8.04 3.12 -28.48
CA ARG A 169 7.42 3.96 -29.53
C ARG A 169 6.36 3.21 -30.33
N GLU A 170 6.61 1.94 -30.66
CA GLU A 170 5.72 1.13 -31.49
C GLU A 170 4.83 0.14 -30.73
N SER A 171 4.96 0.08 -29.41
CA SER A 171 4.16 -0.80 -28.55
C SER A 171 2.70 -0.38 -28.49
N TRP A 172 1.80 -1.33 -28.27
CA TRP A 172 0.44 -1.07 -27.82
C TRP A 172 0.43 -0.69 -26.34
N PHE A 173 -0.22 0.40 -25.99
CA PHE A 173 -0.40 0.80 -24.61
C PHE A 173 -1.79 0.35 -24.16
N ILE A 174 -1.83 -0.57 -23.21
CA ILE A 174 -3.04 -1.10 -22.62
C ILE A 174 -3.31 -0.30 -21.34
N PHE A 175 -4.20 0.67 -21.43
CA PHE A 175 -4.54 1.56 -20.32
C PHE A 175 -5.62 0.92 -19.44
N ILE A 176 -5.36 0.88 -18.13
CA ILE A 176 -6.15 0.18 -17.12
C ILE A 176 -6.47 1.17 -15.99
N PRO A 177 -7.49 2.03 -16.17
CA PRO A 177 -7.90 2.95 -15.11
C PRO A 177 -8.70 2.22 -14.03
N GLU A 178 -8.49 2.56 -12.75
CA GLU A 178 -9.39 2.19 -11.66
C GLU A 178 -10.72 2.92 -11.84
N ASN A 179 -11.83 2.17 -11.78
CA ASN A 179 -13.18 2.68 -11.89
C ASN A 179 -13.95 2.43 -10.60
N ASN A 180 -13.58 3.17 -9.56
CA ASN A 180 -14.33 3.24 -8.30
C ASN A 180 -14.93 4.62 -8.05
N LEU A 181 -14.52 5.62 -8.84
CA LEU A 181 -14.77 7.05 -8.59
C LEU A 181 -15.67 7.65 -9.68
N GLY A 182 -16.74 6.95 -10.06
CA GLY A 182 -17.69 7.44 -11.05
C GLY A 182 -17.10 7.50 -12.46
N HIS A 183 -17.25 8.65 -13.14
CA HIS A 183 -16.92 8.79 -14.56
C HIS A 183 -15.44 9.13 -14.86
N GLU A 184 -14.56 9.18 -13.86
CA GLU A 184 -13.14 9.51 -14.07
C GLU A 184 -12.45 8.58 -15.08
N ALA A 185 -12.77 7.29 -15.04
CA ALA A 185 -12.25 6.32 -16.01
C ALA A 185 -12.68 6.63 -17.45
N ASP A 186 -13.94 7.05 -17.65
CA ASP A 186 -14.47 7.45 -18.95
C ASP A 186 -13.78 8.74 -19.45
N HIS A 187 -13.59 9.72 -18.57
CA HIS A 187 -12.89 10.97 -18.89
C HIS A 187 -11.44 10.72 -19.31
N MET A 188 -10.69 9.90 -18.56
CA MET A 188 -9.32 9.53 -18.93
C MET A 188 -9.26 8.75 -20.25
N ALA A 189 -10.21 7.85 -20.50
CA ALA A 189 -10.29 7.14 -21.77
C ALA A 189 -10.53 8.10 -22.96
N PHE A 190 -11.38 9.12 -22.75
CA PHE A 190 -11.63 10.15 -23.74
C PHE A 190 -10.36 10.99 -24.03
N MET A 191 -9.62 11.40 -22.99
CA MET A 191 -8.36 12.13 -23.12
C MET A 191 -7.32 11.36 -23.94
N LEU A 192 -7.30 10.03 -23.83
CA LEU A 192 -6.35 9.18 -24.54
C LEU A 192 -6.74 8.83 -25.98
N ARG A 193 -7.96 9.14 -26.42
CA ARG A 193 -8.47 8.82 -27.76
C ARG A 193 -7.59 9.33 -28.93
N PRO A 194 -6.94 10.50 -28.86
CA PRO A 194 -6.07 10.96 -29.94
C PRO A 194 -4.77 10.15 -30.09
N TYR A 195 -4.38 9.38 -29.07
CA TYR A 195 -3.11 8.65 -29.08
C TYR A 195 -3.24 7.33 -29.85
N ARG A 196 -2.37 7.15 -30.85
CA ARG A 196 -2.28 5.89 -31.61
C ARG A 196 -1.86 4.73 -30.72
N LYS A 197 -2.32 3.52 -31.06
CA LYS A 197 -1.95 2.28 -30.36
C LYS A 197 -2.14 2.38 -28.84
N VAL A 198 -3.21 3.05 -28.42
CA VAL A 198 -3.68 3.06 -27.04
C VAL A 198 -5.03 2.37 -27.02
N TYR A 199 -5.17 1.38 -26.14
CA TYR A 199 -6.41 0.67 -25.90
C TYR A 199 -6.76 0.78 -24.43
N THR A 200 -7.93 1.31 -24.12
CA THR A 200 -8.43 1.36 -22.74
C THR A 200 -9.19 0.10 -22.43
N LEU A 201 -8.84 -0.54 -21.32
CA LEU A 201 -9.53 -1.74 -20.85
C LEU A 201 -10.98 -1.42 -20.49
N THR A 202 -11.88 -2.32 -20.90
CA THR A 202 -13.31 -2.24 -20.63
C THR A 202 -13.76 -3.56 -20.03
N GLU A 203 -14.45 -3.51 -18.89
CA GLU A 203 -15.04 -4.68 -18.26
C GLU A 203 -16.37 -5.08 -18.92
N LYS A 204 -16.87 -6.25 -18.53
CA LYS A 204 -18.12 -6.81 -19.04
C LYS A 204 -19.26 -5.81 -18.83
N GLY A 205 -20.05 -5.58 -19.89
CA GLY A 205 -21.12 -4.58 -19.88
C GLY A 205 -20.72 -3.22 -20.44
N GLY A 206 -19.49 -3.07 -20.95
CA GLY A 206 -19.05 -1.83 -21.60
C GLY A 206 -18.56 -0.76 -20.62
N VAL A 207 -18.35 -1.13 -19.36
CA VAL A 207 -17.86 -0.23 -18.31
C VAL A 207 -16.35 -0.03 -18.48
N ILE A 208 -15.92 1.21 -18.65
CA ILE A 208 -14.50 1.55 -18.83
C ILE A 208 -13.75 1.39 -17.50
N GLY A 209 -12.53 0.83 -17.56
CA GLY A 209 -11.69 0.62 -16.38
C GLY A 209 -12.07 -0.61 -15.56
N VAL A 210 -11.34 -0.79 -14.46
CA VAL A 210 -11.49 -1.96 -13.56
C VAL A 210 -12.11 -1.50 -12.26
N CYS A 211 -13.26 -2.08 -11.91
CA CYS A 211 -13.84 -1.88 -10.59
C CYS A 211 -13.07 -2.73 -9.56
N THR A 212 -12.39 -2.09 -8.61
CA THR A 212 -11.52 -2.78 -7.65
C THR A 212 -12.24 -2.93 -6.30
N THR A 213 -12.87 -4.09 -6.11
CA THR A 213 -13.47 -4.49 -4.83
C THR A 213 -12.39 -4.88 -3.81
N ALA A 214 -12.72 -4.92 -2.52
CA ALA A 214 -11.78 -5.35 -1.48
C ALA A 214 -11.18 -6.75 -1.77
N VAL A 215 -11.99 -7.68 -2.24
CA VAL A 215 -11.55 -9.04 -2.64
C VAL A 215 -10.56 -8.99 -3.81
N ARG A 216 -10.83 -8.16 -4.82
CA ARG A 216 -9.90 -7.98 -5.95
C ARG A 216 -8.58 -7.35 -5.50
N LYS A 217 -8.63 -6.31 -4.66
CA LYS A 217 -7.43 -5.66 -4.10
C LYS A 217 -6.59 -6.67 -3.31
N GLU A 218 -7.22 -7.54 -2.53
CA GLU A 218 -6.53 -8.63 -1.84
C GLU A 218 -5.86 -9.63 -2.81
N LEU A 219 -6.58 -10.08 -3.85
CA LEU A 219 -6.01 -10.97 -4.86
C LEU A 219 -4.82 -10.35 -5.60
N TYR A 220 -4.90 -9.05 -5.95
CA TYR A 220 -3.80 -8.32 -6.58
C TYR A 220 -2.59 -8.22 -5.65
N ALA A 221 -2.81 -7.91 -4.37
CA ALA A 221 -1.74 -7.87 -3.38
C ALA A 221 -1.09 -9.25 -3.20
N MET A 222 -1.88 -10.32 -3.08
CA MET A 222 -1.36 -11.69 -2.96
C MET A 222 -0.56 -12.12 -4.19
N GLU A 223 -1.01 -11.77 -5.40
CA GLU A 223 -0.29 -12.11 -6.62
C GLU A 223 1.02 -11.31 -6.73
N THR A 224 0.99 -10.03 -6.36
CA THR A 224 2.18 -9.17 -6.30
C THR A 224 3.21 -9.72 -5.31
N VAL A 225 2.76 -10.22 -4.15
CA VAL A 225 3.64 -10.90 -3.18
C VAL A 225 4.35 -12.11 -3.80
N LYS A 226 3.66 -12.92 -4.62
CA LYS A 226 4.30 -14.07 -5.30
C LYS A 226 5.43 -13.62 -6.22
N TYR A 227 5.18 -12.62 -7.07
CA TYR A 227 6.20 -12.10 -7.98
C TYR A 227 7.37 -11.45 -7.24
N LEU A 228 7.13 -10.76 -6.13
CA LEU A 228 8.18 -10.20 -5.27
C LEU A 228 9.01 -11.31 -4.62
N CYS A 229 8.38 -12.36 -4.10
CA CYS A 229 9.07 -13.49 -3.48
C CYS A 229 9.93 -14.27 -4.49
N GLN A 230 9.52 -14.28 -5.76
CA GLN A 230 10.23 -14.89 -6.88
C GLN A 230 11.26 -13.94 -7.52
N GLU A 231 11.48 -12.75 -6.95
CA GLU A 231 12.39 -11.73 -7.47
C GLU A 231 12.12 -11.38 -8.95
N SER A 232 10.86 -11.51 -9.37
CA SER A 232 10.43 -11.39 -10.77
C SER A 232 9.92 -9.99 -11.11
N ILE A 233 9.73 -9.14 -10.11
CA ILE A 233 9.51 -7.70 -10.32
C ILE A 233 10.87 -6.99 -10.40
N LYS A 234 11.07 -6.14 -11.41
CA LYS A 234 12.29 -5.36 -11.61
C LYS A 234 11.98 -3.94 -12.05
N PHE A 235 12.87 -3.01 -11.72
CA PHE A 235 12.86 -1.67 -12.32
C PHE A 235 13.62 -1.66 -13.63
N TYR A 236 13.11 -0.94 -14.63
CA TYR A 236 13.80 -0.71 -15.88
C TYR A 236 14.99 0.24 -15.69
N GLU A 237 16.12 -0.03 -16.37
CA GLU A 237 17.34 0.80 -16.28
C GLU A 237 17.08 2.28 -16.61
N ASN A 238 16.22 2.55 -17.60
CA ASN A 238 15.81 3.89 -17.99
C ASN A 238 14.39 4.19 -17.51
N LEU A 239 14.09 3.88 -16.23
CA LEU A 239 12.79 4.15 -15.63
C LEU A 239 12.31 5.58 -15.94
N ILE A 240 11.12 5.67 -16.53
CA ILE A 240 10.51 6.89 -17.05
C ILE A 240 9.65 7.53 -15.96
N VAL A 241 9.92 8.79 -15.66
CA VAL A 241 9.13 9.64 -14.77
C VAL A 241 8.91 10.95 -15.51
N ALA A 242 7.66 11.34 -15.68
CA ALA A 242 7.24 12.36 -16.62
C ALA A 242 6.28 13.39 -16.01
N ASN A 243 6.11 13.42 -14.69
CA ASN A 243 5.26 14.37 -13.99
C ASN A 243 5.63 15.81 -14.36
N PRO A 244 4.73 16.55 -15.06
CA PRO A 244 5.01 17.92 -15.49
C PRO A 244 5.20 18.92 -14.34
N GLY A 245 4.68 18.61 -13.16
CA GLY A 245 4.83 19.42 -11.95
C GLY A 245 6.04 19.04 -11.10
N GLY A 246 6.79 18.01 -11.48
CA GLY A 246 7.94 17.51 -10.74
C GLY A 246 9.18 18.40 -10.89
N ASP A 247 10.06 18.34 -9.89
CA ASP A 247 11.38 18.97 -9.93
C ASP A 247 12.47 17.97 -10.40
N THR A 248 13.74 18.35 -10.29
CA THR A 248 14.86 17.48 -10.64
C THR A 248 14.97 16.22 -9.76
N ASN A 249 14.30 16.19 -8.60
CA ASN A 249 14.29 15.08 -7.66
C ASN A 249 13.04 14.19 -7.80
N GLU A 250 12.16 14.48 -8.75
CA GLU A 250 10.86 13.80 -8.88
C GLU A 250 11.00 12.28 -8.98
N LYS A 251 11.98 11.79 -9.75
CA LYS A 251 12.26 10.35 -9.85
C LYS A 251 12.60 9.73 -8.49
N LYS A 252 13.38 10.43 -7.67
CA LYS A 252 13.75 9.95 -6.34
C LYS A 252 12.52 9.95 -5.43
N ARG A 253 11.75 11.04 -5.44
CA ARG A 253 10.51 11.18 -4.66
C ARG A 253 9.54 10.03 -4.94
N VAL A 254 9.18 9.81 -6.21
CA VAL A 254 8.24 8.75 -6.60
C VAL A 254 8.74 7.35 -6.20
N MET A 255 10.06 7.12 -6.27
CA MET A 255 10.66 5.84 -5.86
C MET A 255 10.64 5.65 -4.33
N ASP A 256 10.90 6.71 -3.57
CA ASP A 256 10.86 6.70 -2.10
C ASP A 256 9.40 6.52 -1.62
N ASP A 257 8.46 7.26 -2.20
CA ASP A 257 7.02 7.15 -1.92
C ASP A 257 6.51 5.73 -2.21
N PHE A 258 6.87 5.16 -3.36
CA PHE A 258 6.51 3.78 -3.70
C PHE A 258 7.10 2.77 -2.71
N ARG A 259 8.32 2.99 -2.23
CA ARG A 259 8.96 2.12 -1.23
C ARG A 259 8.21 2.18 0.08
N GLU A 260 7.89 3.38 0.54
CA GLU A 260 7.14 3.61 1.77
C GLU A 260 5.76 2.98 1.70
N GLN A 261 5.04 3.14 0.58
CA GLN A 261 3.74 2.51 0.37
C GLN A 261 3.83 0.99 0.43
N LEU A 262 4.82 0.36 -0.23
CA LEU A 262 5.02 -1.10 -0.12
C LEU A 262 5.32 -1.54 1.32
N MET A 263 6.14 -0.78 2.05
CA MET A 263 6.50 -1.11 3.43
C MET A 263 5.32 -0.99 4.39
N THR A 264 4.44 -0.01 4.16
CA THR A 264 3.31 0.32 5.04
C THR A 264 1.99 -0.37 4.65
N PHE A 265 1.91 -0.98 3.47
CA PHE A 265 0.67 -1.61 2.97
C PHE A 265 0.21 -2.76 3.87
N LYS A 266 -0.94 -2.57 4.53
CA LYS A 266 -1.57 -3.55 5.42
C LYS A 266 -2.67 -4.31 4.69
N ARG A 267 -2.93 -5.55 5.12
CA ARG A 267 -4.04 -6.34 4.61
C ARG A 267 -5.36 -5.64 4.97
N ILE A 268 -6.25 -5.48 4.00
CA ILE A 268 -7.59 -4.95 4.23
C ILE A 268 -8.40 -6.05 4.90
N ILE A 269 -8.49 -6.03 6.24
CA ILE A 269 -9.38 -6.94 6.98
C ILE A 269 -10.77 -6.31 6.95
N VAL A 270 -11.65 -6.84 6.09
CA VAL A 270 -13.07 -6.46 6.13
C VAL A 270 -13.72 -7.32 7.20
N HIS A 271 -14.04 -6.72 8.35
CA HIS A 271 -14.89 -7.39 9.33
C HIS A 271 -16.29 -7.57 8.72
N PRO A 272 -16.86 -8.79 8.73
CA PRO A 272 -18.23 -8.97 8.30
C PRO A 272 -19.14 -8.15 9.23
N GLN A 273 -19.87 -7.19 8.67
CA GLN A 273 -20.93 -6.51 9.42
C GLN A 273 -21.98 -7.56 9.76
N VAL A 274 -22.06 -7.92 11.04
CA VAL A 274 -23.15 -8.74 11.57
C VAL A 274 -24.42 -7.90 11.38
N SER A 275 -25.23 -8.25 10.38
CA SER A 275 -26.56 -7.67 10.24
C SER A 275 -27.35 -7.97 11.50
N PRO A 276 -28.01 -6.99 12.14
CA PRO A 276 -28.89 -7.27 13.25
C PRO A 276 -29.99 -8.19 12.75
N ILE A 277 -30.04 -9.39 13.31
CA ILE A 277 -31.15 -10.33 13.13
C ILE A 277 -32.35 -9.64 13.78
N PHE A 278 -33.32 -9.24 12.96
CA PHE A 278 -34.65 -8.80 13.40
C PHE A 278 -35.46 -10.00 13.87
#